data_AF-A0A2E4C611-F1
#
_entry.id   AF-A0A2E4C611-F1
#
_cell.length_a   1.000
_cell.length_b   1.000
_cell.length_c   1.000
_cell.angle_alpha   90.00
_cell.angle_beta   90.00
_cell.angle_gamma   90.00
#
_symmetry.space_group_name_H-M   'P 1'
#
loop_
_entity.id
_entity.type
_entity.pdbx_description
1 polymer ?
#
loop_
_entity_poly.entity_id
_entity_poly.type
_entity_poly.pdbx_seq_one_letter_code
_entity_poly.pdbx_strand_id
1 'polypeptide(L)'
;VFLGVVFAPILAGLMGIWGLSRRLITWAMGYFLLVIGIHAILTFEEISGAFDLGLLALPSQIGKSSMFGGLISPLAFDLLLISILLLIFLESGLAAITHLEYAMSLPEGSKNDIEYIKQFNNVVNSNLIHLVVIISLTSFTTMLALQFDDLLVSFVGIMQGSQWSGQVQESLELQMTYGKVISASLFMLVVAGMRYIIPWQRIFGYIEMNINNLRS
;
A
#
# COMPACT_ATOMS: atom_id res chain seq x y z
N VAL A 1 22.08 -9.57 9.87
CA VAL A 1 21.51 -8.22 9.64
C VAL A 1 20.30 -8.27 8.72
N PHE A 2 20.41 -8.85 7.52
CA PHE A 2 19.30 -9.01 6.55
C PHE A 2 18.04 -9.68 7.15
N LEU A 3 18.20 -10.80 7.85
CA LEU A 3 17.10 -11.48 8.55
C LEU A 3 16.42 -10.60 9.61
N GLY A 4 17.18 -9.81 10.38
CA GLY A 4 16.60 -8.95 11.43
C GLY A 4 15.75 -7.81 10.86
N VAL A 5 16.17 -7.23 9.74
CA VAL A 5 15.44 -6.18 9.01
C VAL A 5 14.14 -6.75 8.44
N VAL A 6 14.19 -7.91 7.79
CA VAL A 6 13.01 -8.53 7.17
C VAL A 6 11.99 -9.03 8.20
N PHE A 7 12.45 -9.54 9.34
CA PHE A 7 11.57 -10.09 10.39
C PHE A 7 11.10 -9.06 11.43
N ALA A 8 11.73 -7.88 11.52
CA ALA A 8 11.30 -6.80 12.40
C ALA A 8 9.79 -6.47 12.34
N PRO A 9 9.15 -6.31 11.16
CA PRO A 9 7.72 -6.01 11.10
C PRO A 9 6.86 -7.19 11.58
N ILE A 10 7.30 -8.43 11.34
CA ILE A 10 6.60 -9.64 11.79
C ILE A 10 6.63 -9.71 13.32
N LEU A 11 7.80 -9.47 13.92
CA LEU A 11 7.96 -9.45 15.38
C LEU A 11 7.17 -8.31 16.01
N ALA A 12 7.23 -7.10 15.44
CA ALA A 12 6.43 -5.97 15.91
C ALA A 12 4.92 -6.25 15.81
N GLY A 13 4.47 -6.90 14.73
CA GLY A 13 3.08 -7.31 14.57
C GLY A 13 2.65 -8.36 15.61
N LEU A 14 3.47 -9.39 15.85
CA LEU A 14 3.21 -10.40 16.88
C LEU A 14 3.14 -9.78 18.28
N MET A 15 4.11 -8.94 18.63
CA MET A 15 4.11 -8.20 19.90
C MET A 15 2.91 -7.25 20.00
N GLY A 16 2.46 -6.67 18.89
CA GLY A 16 1.28 -5.81 18.85
C GLY A 16 -0.01 -6.57 19.13
N ILE A 17 -0.19 -7.74 18.53
CA ILE A 17 -1.36 -8.59 18.77
C ILE A 17 -1.37 -9.12 20.21
N TRP A 18 -0.26 -9.68 20.67
CA TRP A 18 -0.17 -10.26 22.01
C TRP A 18 -0.21 -9.22 23.12
N GLY A 19 0.43 -8.07 22.91
CA GLY A 19 0.47 -6.97 23.86
C GLY A 19 -0.72 -6.01 23.76
N LEU A 20 -1.73 -6.33 22.93
CA LEU A 20 -2.88 -5.45 22.62
C LEU A 20 -2.45 -4.01 22.28
N SER A 21 -1.33 -3.85 21.57
CA SER A 21 -0.72 -2.56 21.30
C SER A 21 -1.03 -2.07 19.90
N ARG A 22 -1.95 -1.10 19.79
CA ARG A 22 -2.28 -0.41 18.53
C ARG A 22 -1.03 0.17 17.87
N ARG A 23 -0.16 0.78 18.68
CA ARG A 23 1.10 1.39 18.23
C ARG A 23 1.96 0.37 17.49
N LEU A 24 2.19 -0.81 18.06
CA LEU A 24 3.07 -1.81 17.46
C LEU A 24 2.51 -2.38 16.14
N ILE A 25 1.19 -2.55 16.03
CA ILE A 25 0.54 -2.93 14.77
C ILE A 25 0.77 -1.86 13.68
N THR A 26 0.60 -0.58 14.02
CA THR A 26 0.87 0.53 13.08
C THR A 26 2.35 0.62 12.69
N TRP A 27 3.28 0.36 13.63
CA TRP A 27 4.71 0.30 13.32
C TRP A 27 5.07 -0.85 12.39
N ALA A 28 4.50 -2.04 12.59
CA ALA A 28 4.67 -3.17 11.70
C ALA A 28 4.21 -2.84 10.27
N MET A 29 3.04 -2.21 10.14
CA MET A 29 2.51 -1.73 8.86
C MET A 29 3.44 -0.70 8.20
N GLY A 30 3.81 0.35 8.93
CA GLY A 30 4.67 1.40 8.42
C GLY A 30 6.03 0.87 7.95
N TYR A 31 6.56 -0.15 8.62
CA TYR A 31 7.79 -0.81 8.22
C TYR A 31 7.63 -1.59 6.90
N PHE A 32 6.54 -2.36 6.72
CA PHE A 32 6.25 -3.03 5.45
C PHE A 32 6.16 -2.02 4.29
N LEU A 33 5.45 -0.90 4.50
CA LEU A 33 5.33 0.16 3.50
C LEU A 33 6.67 0.83 3.19
N LEU A 34 7.51 1.05 4.20
CA LEU A 34 8.84 1.62 4.03
C LEU A 34 9.73 0.68 3.20
N VAL A 35 9.74 -0.61 3.49
CA VAL A 35 10.54 -1.60 2.73
C VAL A 35 10.06 -1.68 1.29
N ILE A 36 8.75 -1.76 1.06
CA ILE A 36 8.18 -1.79 -0.29
C ILE A 36 8.49 -0.48 -1.03
N GLY A 37 8.38 0.68 -0.37
CA GLY A 37 8.68 1.99 -0.95
C GLY A 37 10.14 2.16 -1.32
N ILE A 38 11.08 1.77 -0.45
CA ILE A 38 12.52 1.77 -0.75
C ILE A 38 12.81 0.82 -1.91
N HIS A 39 12.24 -0.40 -1.88
CA HIS A 39 12.42 -1.35 -2.96
C HIS A 39 11.90 -0.79 -4.28
N ALA A 40 10.71 -0.18 -4.31
CA ALA A 40 10.15 0.46 -5.49
C ALA A 40 11.05 1.57 -6.05
N ILE A 41 11.60 2.44 -5.18
CA ILE A 41 12.50 3.53 -5.59
C ILE A 41 13.82 2.99 -6.16
N LEU A 42 14.46 2.04 -5.48
CA LEU A 42 15.74 1.48 -5.91
C LEU A 42 15.66 0.70 -7.22
N THR A 43 14.44 0.31 -7.58
CA THR A 43 14.14 -0.50 -8.75
C THR A 43 13.86 0.34 -10.01
N PHE A 44 13.81 1.67 -9.89
CA PHE A 44 13.75 2.56 -11.05
C PHE A 44 15.02 2.42 -11.91
N GLU A 45 14.84 2.35 -13.23
CA GLU A 45 15.90 2.10 -14.21
C GLU A 45 17.03 3.14 -14.14
N GLU A 46 16.70 4.42 -13.89
CA GLU A 46 17.70 5.49 -13.73
C GLU A 46 18.57 5.33 -12.47
N ILE A 47 18.04 4.74 -11.39
CA ILE A 47 18.75 4.56 -10.12
C ILE A 47 19.52 3.23 -10.12
N SER A 48 18.91 2.16 -10.58
CA SER A 48 19.54 0.83 -10.72
C SER A 48 20.62 0.80 -11.81
N GLY A 49 20.50 1.59 -12.87
CA GLY A 49 21.56 1.74 -13.87
C GLY A 49 22.80 2.49 -13.35
N ALA A 50 22.65 3.32 -12.31
CA ALA A 50 23.75 4.05 -11.68
C ALA A 50 24.49 3.23 -10.61
N PHE A 51 23.82 2.24 -10.02
CA PHE A 51 24.37 1.38 -8.97
C PHE A 51 24.04 -0.09 -9.29
N ASP A 52 25.05 -0.91 -9.55
CA ASP A 52 24.88 -2.35 -9.80
C ASP A 52 24.46 -3.09 -8.51
N LEU A 53 23.17 -2.99 -8.17
CA LEU A 53 22.58 -3.45 -6.92
C LEU A 53 22.04 -4.89 -7.02
N GLY A 54 22.12 -5.54 -8.20
CA GLY A 54 21.60 -6.91 -8.42
C GLY A 54 20.09 -7.06 -8.20
N LEU A 55 19.34 -5.95 -8.16
CA LEU A 55 17.89 -5.93 -8.02
C LEU A 55 17.24 -6.14 -9.39
N LEU A 56 16.20 -6.98 -9.45
CA LEU A 56 15.39 -7.11 -10.66
C LEU A 56 14.58 -5.84 -10.85
N ALA A 57 14.84 -5.12 -11.94
CA ALA A 57 14.02 -3.99 -12.36
C ALA A 57 12.54 -4.43 -12.47
N LEU A 58 11.65 -3.68 -11.82
CA LEU A 58 10.22 -3.75 -12.05
C LEU A 58 10.08 -3.34 -13.52
N PRO A 59 9.48 -4.18 -14.38
CA PRO A 59 9.29 -3.80 -15.77
C PRO A 59 8.61 -2.44 -15.80
N SER A 60 9.16 -1.50 -16.56
CA SER A 60 8.73 -0.09 -16.64
C SER A 60 7.31 0.10 -17.19
N GLN A 61 6.60 -1.01 -17.41
CA GLN A 61 5.23 -1.08 -17.85
C GLN A 61 4.53 -2.16 -17.03
N ILE A 62 3.38 -1.82 -16.46
CA ILE A 62 2.34 -2.77 -16.05
C ILE A 62 2.23 -3.76 -17.22
N GLY A 63 2.70 -5.00 -17.03
CA GLY A 63 2.81 -5.96 -18.13
C GLY A 63 1.47 -6.16 -18.84
N LYS A 64 1.47 -6.68 -20.08
CA LYS A 64 0.24 -6.94 -20.83
C LYS A 64 -0.82 -7.59 -19.94
N SER A 65 -1.98 -6.95 -19.87
CA SER A 65 -3.07 -7.43 -19.06
C SER A 65 -3.57 -8.77 -19.57
N SER A 66 -3.55 -9.77 -18.69
CA SER A 66 -3.86 -11.16 -19.06
C SER A 66 -4.75 -11.86 -18.05
N MET A 67 -4.84 -11.33 -16.83
CA MET A 67 -5.66 -11.88 -15.75
C MET A 67 -6.98 -11.11 -15.62
N PHE A 68 -8.03 -11.77 -15.10
CA PHE A 68 -9.38 -11.20 -14.96
C PHE A 68 -9.98 -10.63 -16.26
N GLY A 69 -9.88 -11.38 -17.36
CA GLY A 69 -10.44 -10.94 -18.66
C GLY A 69 -9.69 -9.77 -19.29
N GLY A 70 -8.41 -9.58 -18.91
CA GLY A 70 -7.59 -8.45 -19.36
C GLY A 70 -7.66 -7.24 -18.42
N LEU A 71 -8.19 -7.40 -17.19
CA LEU A 71 -8.35 -6.32 -16.21
C LEU A 71 -7.13 -6.06 -15.31
N ILE A 72 -6.19 -7.00 -15.21
CA ILE A 72 -4.99 -6.82 -14.39
C ILE A 72 -3.78 -7.53 -15.03
N SER A 73 -2.59 -6.97 -14.89
CA SER A 73 -1.33 -7.66 -15.18
C SER A 73 -0.92 -8.60 -14.03
N PRO A 74 -0.26 -9.74 -14.28
CA PRO A 74 0.11 -10.67 -13.21
C PRO A 74 0.88 -10.00 -12.04
N LEU A 75 1.79 -9.08 -12.36
CA LEU A 75 2.55 -8.31 -11.37
C LEU A 75 1.67 -7.33 -10.57
N ALA A 76 0.74 -6.64 -11.24
CA ALA A 76 -0.19 -5.73 -10.57
C ALA A 76 -1.14 -6.49 -9.64
N PHE A 77 -1.49 -7.73 -9.99
CA PHE A 77 -2.29 -8.60 -9.13
C PHE A 77 -1.53 -8.97 -7.85
N ASP A 78 -0.25 -9.34 -7.95
CA ASP A 78 0.56 -9.67 -6.77
C ASP A 78 0.72 -8.46 -5.83
N LEU A 79 0.94 -7.26 -6.37
CA LEU A 79 1.01 -6.02 -5.59
C LEU A 79 -0.33 -5.66 -4.94
N LEU A 80 -1.44 -5.86 -5.67
CA LEU A 80 -2.79 -5.67 -5.16
C LEU A 80 -3.10 -6.66 -4.03
N LEU A 81 -2.69 -7.92 -4.17
CA LEU A 81 -2.83 -8.95 -3.14
C LEU A 81 -2.07 -8.57 -1.87
N ILE A 82 -0.81 -8.15 -1.99
CA ILE A 82 -0.02 -7.67 -0.84
C ILE A 82 -0.71 -6.48 -0.18
N SER A 83 -1.23 -5.54 -0.96
CA SER A 83 -1.95 -4.36 -0.44
C SER A 83 -3.21 -4.75 0.32
N ILE A 84 -3.99 -5.70 -0.18
CA ILE A 84 -5.18 -6.23 0.49
C ILE A 84 -4.80 -6.92 1.80
N LEU A 85 -3.77 -7.76 1.80
CA LEU A 85 -3.31 -8.45 3.00
C LEU A 85 -2.85 -7.47 4.09
N LEU A 86 -2.14 -6.41 3.69
CA LEU A 86 -1.76 -5.33 4.60
C LEU A 86 -2.98 -4.60 5.17
N LEU A 87 -3.95 -4.23 4.33
CA LEU A 87 -5.20 -3.59 4.79
C LEU A 87 -5.98 -4.47 5.77
N ILE A 88 -6.13 -5.76 5.46
CA ILE A 88 -6.78 -6.73 6.35
C ILE A 88 -6.04 -6.81 7.68
N PHE A 89 -4.72 -6.93 7.65
CA PHE A 89 -3.89 -7.01 8.86
C PHE A 89 -4.07 -5.78 9.76
N LEU A 90 -4.01 -4.57 9.20
CA LEU A 90 -4.15 -3.33 9.96
C LEU A 90 -5.56 -3.19 10.56
N GLU A 91 -6.60 -3.34 9.73
CA GLU A 91 -7.97 -3.07 10.15
C GLU A 91 -8.47 -4.15 11.13
N SER A 92 -8.19 -5.42 10.84
CA SER A 92 -8.55 -6.51 11.77
C SER A 92 -7.77 -6.45 13.08
N GLY A 93 -6.48 -6.09 13.05
CA GLY A 93 -5.65 -5.97 14.23
C GLY A 93 -6.12 -4.85 15.16
N LEU A 94 -6.41 -3.66 14.61
CA LEU A 94 -6.93 -2.52 15.38
C LEU A 94 -8.35 -2.76 15.90
N ALA A 95 -9.22 -3.38 15.09
CA ALA A 95 -10.56 -3.75 15.50
C ALA A 95 -10.54 -4.76 16.64
N ALA A 96 -9.74 -5.82 16.54
CA ALA A 96 -9.63 -6.84 17.57
C ALA A 96 -9.19 -6.26 18.92
N ILE A 97 -8.18 -5.37 18.93
CA ILE A 97 -7.75 -4.67 20.14
C ILE A 97 -8.89 -3.83 20.72
N THR A 98 -9.58 -3.05 19.88
CA THR A 98 -10.69 -2.20 20.33
C THR A 98 -11.82 -3.01 20.97
N HIS A 99 -12.22 -4.11 20.33
CA HIS A 99 -13.29 -4.97 20.82
C HIS A 99 -12.89 -5.71 22.10
N LEU A 100 -11.63 -6.11 22.24
CA LEU A 100 -11.10 -6.74 23.46
C LEU A 100 -10.98 -5.74 24.61
N GLU A 101 -10.45 -4.54 24.37
CA GLU A 101 -10.38 -3.46 25.37
C GLU A 101 -11.79 -3.11 25.89
N TYR A 102 -12.76 -3.00 24.98
CA TYR A 102 -14.15 -2.79 25.33
C TYR A 102 -14.70 -3.92 26.20
N ALA A 103 -14.55 -5.17 25.77
CA ALA A 103 -15.04 -6.35 26.51
C ALA A 103 -14.39 -6.48 27.91
N MET A 104 -13.13 -6.09 28.04
CA MET A 104 -12.40 -6.12 29.31
C MET A 104 -12.82 -4.99 30.26
N SER A 105 -13.21 -3.83 29.74
CA SER A 105 -13.68 -2.69 30.54
C SER A 105 -15.06 -2.89 31.19
N LEU A 106 -15.84 -3.85 30.69
CA LEU A 106 -17.20 -4.09 31.18
C LEU A 106 -17.20 -4.69 32.60
N PRO A 107 -18.15 -4.29 33.48
CA PRO A 107 -18.35 -4.92 34.78
C PRO A 107 -18.67 -6.43 34.64
N GLU A 108 -18.23 -7.25 35.58
CA GLU A 108 -18.41 -8.72 35.51
C GLU A 108 -19.87 -9.15 35.40
N GLY A 109 -20.79 -8.40 36.02
CA GLY A 109 -22.24 -8.65 35.90
C GLY A 109 -22.79 -8.44 34.50
N SER A 110 -22.22 -7.52 33.72
CA SER A 110 -22.65 -7.21 32.35
C SER A 110 -22.13 -8.22 31.32
N LYS A 111 -21.09 -8.99 31.66
CA LYS A 111 -20.52 -10.00 30.74
C LYS A 111 -21.43 -11.21 30.54
N ASN A 112 -22.33 -11.47 31.48
CA ASN A 112 -23.26 -12.59 31.46
C ASN A 112 -24.67 -12.19 31.00
N ASP A 113 -24.92 -10.90 30.80
CA ASP A 113 -26.21 -10.41 30.35
C ASP A 113 -26.36 -10.62 28.83
N ILE A 114 -27.42 -11.35 28.47
CA ILE A 114 -27.76 -11.74 27.11
C ILE A 114 -27.89 -10.52 26.19
N GLU A 115 -28.38 -9.39 26.71
CA GLU A 115 -28.59 -8.19 25.89
C GLU A 115 -27.26 -7.55 25.49
N TYR A 116 -26.29 -7.48 26.40
CA TYR A 116 -24.95 -6.97 26.10
C TYR A 116 -24.20 -7.87 25.13
N ILE A 117 -24.34 -9.20 25.26
CA ILE A 117 -23.75 -10.16 24.31
C ILE A 117 -24.32 -9.94 22.91
N LYS A 118 -25.64 -9.72 22.78
CA LYS A 118 -26.28 -9.41 21.49
C LYS A 118 -25.76 -8.10 20.89
N GLN A 119 -25.65 -7.05 21.69
CA GLN A 119 -25.15 -5.75 21.22
C GLN A 119 -23.70 -5.84 20.76
N PHE A 120 -22.84 -6.53 21.52
CA PHE A 120 -21.45 -6.76 21.13
C PHE A 120 -21.35 -7.55 19.81
N ASN A 121 -22.12 -8.63 19.67
CA ASN A 121 -22.17 -9.40 18.43
C ASN A 121 -22.65 -8.55 17.24
N ASN A 122 -23.63 -7.66 17.44
CA ASN A 122 -24.08 -6.75 16.39
C ASN A 122 -22.98 -5.77 15.96
N VAL A 123 -22.21 -5.22 16.91
CA VAL A 123 -21.09 -4.32 16.62
C VAL A 123 -19.99 -5.06 15.85
N VAL A 124 -19.61 -6.26 16.30
CA VAL A 124 -18.58 -7.07 15.63
C VAL A 124 -19.04 -7.47 14.22
N ASN A 125 -20.27 -7.93 14.07
CA ASN A 125 -20.81 -8.35 12.78
C ASN A 125 -20.94 -7.17 11.80
N SER A 126 -21.39 -6.01 12.28
CA SER A 126 -21.43 -4.77 11.48
C SER A 126 -20.03 -4.39 11.00
N ASN A 127 -19.03 -4.42 11.90
CA ASN A 127 -17.66 -4.12 11.54
C ASN A 127 -17.09 -5.11 10.49
N LEU A 128 -17.38 -6.41 10.61
CA LEU A 128 -16.96 -7.41 9.63
C LEU A 128 -17.59 -7.15 8.24
N ILE A 129 -18.89 -6.82 8.20
CA ILE A 129 -19.56 -6.47 6.95
C ILE A 129 -18.92 -5.23 6.33
N HIS A 130 -18.69 -4.18 7.13
CA HIS A 130 -18.01 -2.96 6.66
C HIS A 130 -16.62 -3.25 6.10
N LEU A 131 -15.83 -4.06 6.80
CA LEU A 131 -14.48 -4.46 6.37
C LEU A 131 -14.52 -5.17 5.00
N VAL A 132 -15.40 -6.16 4.84
CA VAL A 132 -15.53 -6.90 3.57
C VAL A 132 -15.99 -5.99 2.43
N VAL A 133 -16.99 -5.15 2.67
CA VAL A 133 -17.55 -4.24 1.65
C VAL A 133 -16.52 -3.21 1.21
N ILE A 134 -15.86 -2.54 2.16
CA ILE A 134 -14.88 -1.49 1.86
C ILE A 134 -13.67 -2.09 1.15
N ILE A 135 -13.09 -3.19 1.66
CA ILE A 135 -11.92 -3.81 1.03
C ILE A 135 -12.25 -4.28 -0.39
N SER A 136 -13.43 -4.88 -0.61
CA SER A 136 -13.84 -5.31 -1.95
C SER A 136 -14.01 -4.13 -2.90
N LEU A 137 -14.68 -3.05 -2.46
CA LEU A 137 -14.88 -1.85 -3.26
C LEU A 137 -13.57 -1.14 -3.58
N THR A 138 -12.69 -0.99 -2.60
CA THR A 138 -11.37 -0.38 -2.76
C THR A 138 -10.52 -1.21 -3.71
N SER A 139 -10.47 -2.52 -3.55
CA SER A 139 -9.71 -3.42 -4.43
C SER A 139 -10.20 -3.32 -5.88
N PHE A 140 -11.52 -3.35 -6.09
CA PHE A 140 -12.11 -3.20 -7.41
C PHE A 140 -11.82 -1.84 -8.04
N THR A 141 -11.94 -0.76 -7.26
CA THR A 141 -11.61 0.60 -7.71
C THR A 141 -10.13 0.71 -8.07
N THR A 142 -9.23 0.11 -7.29
CA THR A 142 -7.79 0.07 -7.59
C THR A 142 -7.50 -0.72 -8.87
N MET A 143 -8.18 -1.86 -9.10
CA MET A 143 -8.07 -2.61 -10.36
C MET A 143 -8.42 -1.74 -11.57
N LEU A 144 -9.54 -1.03 -11.51
CA LEU A 144 -9.95 -0.11 -12.59
C LEU A 144 -8.97 1.05 -12.75
N ALA A 145 -8.46 1.62 -11.66
CA ALA A 145 -7.51 2.72 -11.70
C ALA A 145 -6.18 2.31 -12.35
N LEU A 146 -5.69 1.08 -12.08
CA LEU A 146 -4.44 0.55 -12.65
C LEU A 146 -4.51 0.32 -14.17
N GLN A 147 -5.72 0.22 -14.73
CA GLN A 147 -5.96 0.03 -16.16
C GLN A 147 -6.76 1.16 -16.81
N PHE A 148 -6.93 2.26 -16.10
CA PHE A 148 -7.75 3.36 -16.57
C PHE A 148 -7.32 3.83 -17.96
N ASP A 149 -6.03 3.75 -18.23
CA ASP A 149 -5.43 4.08 -19.49
C ASP A 149 -5.79 3.12 -20.64
N ASP A 150 -5.61 1.80 -20.45
CA ASP A 150 -6.01 0.79 -21.44
C ASP A 150 -7.53 0.80 -21.69
N LEU A 151 -8.33 1.03 -20.64
CA LEU A 151 -9.78 1.16 -20.74
C LEU A 151 -10.20 2.38 -21.56
N LEU A 152 -9.52 3.52 -21.41
CA LEU A 152 -9.78 4.71 -22.24
C LEU A 152 -9.46 4.46 -23.71
N VAL A 153 -8.31 3.82 -24.00
CA VAL A 153 -7.94 3.47 -25.38
C VAL A 153 -8.95 2.50 -25.98
N SER A 154 -9.39 1.48 -25.24
CA SER A 154 -10.41 0.54 -25.70
C SER A 154 -11.77 1.22 -25.92
N PHE A 155 -12.18 2.13 -25.04
CA PHE A 155 -13.44 2.85 -25.16
C PHE A 155 -13.45 3.77 -26.39
N VAL A 156 -12.36 4.52 -26.60
CA VAL A 156 -12.18 5.36 -27.79
C VAL A 156 -12.12 4.50 -29.06
N GLY A 157 -11.50 3.31 -28.98
CA GLY A 157 -11.46 2.33 -30.06
C GLY A 157 -12.83 1.71 -30.42
N ILE A 158 -13.75 1.58 -29.47
CA ILE A 158 -15.12 1.12 -29.75
C ILE A 158 -15.94 2.23 -30.44
N MET A 159 -15.60 3.50 -30.21
CA MET A 159 -16.22 4.66 -30.86
C MET A 159 -15.68 4.93 -32.27
N GLN A 160 -14.99 3.95 -32.89
CA GLN A 160 -14.39 4.00 -34.23
C GLN A 160 -15.43 4.26 -35.33
N GLY A 161 -15.67 5.55 -35.57
CA GLY A 161 -16.43 6.06 -36.71
C GLY A 161 -16.18 7.54 -37.02
N SER A 162 -15.37 8.25 -36.22
CA SER A 162 -15.11 9.68 -36.38
C SER A 162 -13.61 10.00 -36.40
N GLN A 163 -13.17 10.95 -37.24
CA GLN A 163 -11.76 11.42 -37.25
C GLN A 163 -11.29 11.93 -35.88
N TRP A 164 -12.21 12.40 -35.05
CA TRP A 164 -11.94 12.79 -33.66
C TRP A 164 -11.45 11.62 -32.80
N SER A 165 -12.05 10.43 -32.93
CA SER A 165 -11.64 9.23 -32.17
C SER A 165 -10.20 8.80 -32.48
N GLY A 166 -9.75 8.93 -33.73
CA GLY A 166 -8.37 8.63 -34.13
C GLY A 166 -7.35 9.62 -33.56
N GLN A 167 -7.65 10.92 -33.57
CA GLN A 167 -6.76 11.95 -33.00
C GLN A 167 -6.64 11.85 -31.48
N VAL A 168 -7.74 11.50 -30.80
CA VAL A 168 -7.75 11.26 -29.35
C VAL A 168 -6.96 10.00 -29.01
N GLN A 169 -7.09 8.91 -29.78
CA GLN A 169 -6.31 7.69 -29.58
C GLN A 169 -4.80 7.95 -29.75
N GLU A 170 -4.38 8.62 -30.83
CA GLU A 170 -2.97 8.95 -31.07
C GLU A 170 -2.42 9.90 -29.98
N SER A 171 -3.22 10.89 -29.56
CA SER A 171 -2.84 11.81 -28.47
C SER A 171 -2.75 11.12 -27.11
N LEU A 172 -3.61 10.13 -26.82
CA LEU A 172 -3.59 9.33 -25.60
C LEU A 172 -2.36 8.41 -25.56
N GLU A 173 -2.05 7.71 -26.66
CA GLU A 173 -0.85 6.87 -26.77
C GLU A 173 0.45 7.70 -26.57
N LEU A 174 0.47 8.93 -27.10
CA LEU A 174 1.58 9.86 -26.89
C LEU A 174 1.63 10.41 -25.47
N GLN A 175 0.51 10.90 -24.90
CA GLN A 175 0.47 11.38 -23.50
C GLN A 175 0.79 10.29 -22.49
N MET A 176 0.55 9.03 -22.82
CA MET A 176 0.90 7.89 -21.97
C MET A 176 2.40 7.60 -21.98
N THR A 177 3.04 7.76 -23.14
CA THR A 177 4.48 7.62 -23.31
C THR A 177 5.22 8.79 -22.67
N TYR A 178 4.72 10.03 -22.83
CA TYR A 178 5.33 11.23 -22.28
C TYR A 178 4.90 11.53 -20.83
N GLY A 179 3.68 11.19 -20.42
CA GLY A 179 3.11 11.52 -19.11
C GLY A 179 3.69 10.68 -17.97
N LYS A 180 4.02 9.42 -18.22
CA LYS A 180 4.78 8.58 -17.27
C LYS A 180 6.22 9.10 -17.10
N VAL A 181 6.85 9.57 -18.17
CA VAL A 181 8.19 10.19 -18.15
C VAL A 181 8.17 11.55 -17.47
N ILE A 182 7.15 12.38 -17.72
CA ILE A 182 7.00 13.70 -17.10
C ILE A 182 6.70 13.55 -15.61
N SER A 183 5.85 12.60 -15.17
CA SER A 183 5.59 12.39 -13.74
C SER A 183 6.82 11.86 -13.01
N ALA A 184 7.60 10.95 -13.62
CA ALA A 184 8.88 10.49 -13.10
C ALA A 184 9.91 11.64 -13.03
N SER A 185 9.98 12.48 -14.05
CA SER A 185 10.86 13.67 -14.09
C SER A 185 10.46 14.71 -13.03
N LEU A 186 9.16 14.93 -12.83
CA LEU A 186 8.65 15.84 -11.82
C LEU A 186 8.88 15.30 -10.41
N PHE A 187 8.73 13.99 -10.22
CA PHE A 187 9.08 13.30 -8.97
C PHE A 187 10.57 13.44 -8.67
N MET A 188 11.44 13.21 -9.66
CA MET A 188 12.89 13.40 -9.52
C MET A 188 13.24 14.86 -9.22
N LEU A 189 12.55 15.84 -9.82
CA LEU A 189 12.72 17.26 -9.53
C LEU A 189 12.26 17.59 -8.11
N VAL A 190 11.14 17.05 -7.64
CA VAL A 190 10.65 17.22 -6.26
C VAL A 190 11.59 16.58 -5.25
N VAL A 191 12.12 15.39 -5.52
CA VAL A 191 13.12 14.71 -4.68
C VAL A 191 14.44 15.49 -4.66
N ALA A 192 14.91 15.97 -5.81
CA ALA A 192 16.08 16.84 -5.89
C ALA A 192 15.86 18.19 -5.17
N GLY A 193 14.64 18.74 -5.23
CA GLY A 193 14.23 19.95 -4.51
C GLY A 193 14.13 19.74 -3.00
N MET A 194 13.64 18.58 -2.56
CA MET A 194 13.59 18.19 -1.15
C MET A 194 14.97 18.14 -0.49
N ARG A 195 16.06 17.94 -1.26
CA ARG A 195 17.44 18.08 -0.76
C ARG A 195 17.71 19.45 -0.14
N TYR A 196 17.09 20.51 -0.66
CA TYR A 196 17.32 21.89 -0.22
C TYR A 196 16.36 22.34 0.88
N ILE A 197 15.17 21.75 0.94
CA ILE A 197 14.14 22.09 1.94
C ILE A 197 14.31 21.27 3.21
N ILE A 198 14.65 19.98 3.07
CA ILE A 198 14.76 19.05 4.20
C ILE A 198 16.21 19.04 4.69
N PRO A 199 16.49 19.40 5.95
CA PRO A 199 17.84 19.39 6.51
C PRO A 199 18.25 17.95 6.85
N TRP A 200 18.59 17.17 5.82
CA TRP A 200 18.94 15.74 5.92
C TRP A 200 20.00 15.45 6.98
N GLN A 201 20.99 16.35 7.12
CA GLN A 201 22.02 16.30 8.16
C GLN A 201 21.45 16.22 9.59
N ARG A 202 20.36 16.96 9.87
CA ARG A 202 19.72 16.95 11.20
C ARG A 202 18.94 15.65 11.41
N ILE A 203 18.27 15.14 10.38
CA ILE A 203 17.48 13.91 10.45
C ILE A 203 18.39 12.70 10.71
N PHE A 204 19.49 12.57 9.97
CA PHE A 204 20.47 11.51 10.21
C PHE A 204 21.13 11.62 11.59
N GLY A 205 21.41 12.85 12.07
CA GLY A 205 21.89 13.07 13.43
C GLY A 205 20.93 12.56 14.52
N TYR A 206 19.62 12.74 14.36
CA TYR A 206 18.62 12.17 15.29
C TYR A 206 18.56 10.64 15.22
N ILE A 207 18.74 10.07 14.03
CA ILE A 207 18.76 8.61 13.83
C ILE A 207 20.00 8.00 14.50
N GLU A 208 21.19 8.58 14.29
CA GLU A 208 22.43 8.13 14.89
C GLU A 208 22.41 8.21 16.42
N MET A 209 21.84 9.29 16.97
CA MET A 209 21.70 9.46 18.42
C MET A 209 20.78 8.39 19.03
N ASN A 210 19.69 8.04 18.34
CA ASN A 210 18.80 6.95 18.79
C ASN A 210 19.42 5.57 18.63
N ILE A 211 20.21 5.33 17.58
CA ILE A 211 20.91 4.05 17.39
C ILE A 211 22.00 3.86 18.45
N ASN A 212 22.72 4.92 18.84
CA ASN A 212 23.72 4.85 19.89
C ASN A 212 23.08 4.62 21.27
N ASN A 213 21.92 5.22 21.55
CA ASN A 213 21.16 4.96 22.78
C ASN A 213 20.58 3.54 22.86
N LEU A 214 20.43 2.82 21.74
CA LEU A 214 20.04 1.41 21.71
C LEU A 214 21.23 0.45 21.86
N ARG A 215 22.46 0.97 21.76
CA ARG A 215 23.71 0.20 21.89
C ARG A 215 24.39 0.36 23.25
N SER A 216 24.01 1.36 24.05
CA SER A 216 24.38 1.52 25.46
C SER A 216 23.39 0.82 26.38
#